data_AF-A0A9J6FT27-F1
#
_entry.id   AF-A0A9J6FT27-F1
#
_cell.length_a   1.000
_cell.length_b   1.000
_cell.length_c   1.000
_cell.angle_alpha   90.00
_cell.angle_beta   90.00
_cell.angle_gamma   90.00
#
_symmetry.space_group_name_H-M   'P 1'
#
loop_
_entity.id
_entity.type
_entity.pdbx_description
1 polymer ?
#
loop_
_entity_poly.entity_id
_entity_poly.type
_entity_poly.pdbx_seq_one_letter_code
_entity_poly.pdbx_strand_id
1 'polypeptide(L)'
;MYLKNQWDPEFNRSEFLEGCRQAMSTVLSLIAARRLDDLAGLVKREAVDKFVQQASEELGYGNTHHLEDPDEVMALPHKVTLQSIVDQKYCDIEVNFIVLKKLDQVRSEGPRLLMCFIFAKFHRDYTVGRLPDWTITDLSLQKASSVD
;
A
#
# COMPACT_ATOMS: atom_id res chain seq x y z
N MET A 1 -19.18 -4.96 3.14
CA MET A 1 -20.61 -4.74 2.88
C MET A 1 -21.13 -3.38 3.36
N TYR A 2 -20.45 -2.67 4.28
CA TYR A 2 -20.96 -1.38 4.82
C TYR A 2 -20.86 -0.18 3.87
N LEU A 3 -19.73 0.03 3.19
CA LEU A 3 -19.55 1.18 2.28
C LEU A 3 -20.55 1.18 1.11
N LYS A 4 -20.67 0.04 0.42
CA LYS A 4 -21.57 -0.13 -0.73
C LYS A 4 -23.02 0.19 -0.40
N ASN A 5 -23.48 -0.28 0.75
CA ASN A 5 -24.88 -0.19 1.12
C ASN A 5 -25.26 1.14 1.76
N GLN A 6 -24.29 1.96 2.16
CA GLN A 6 -24.55 3.22 2.88
C GLN A 6 -24.22 4.46 2.08
N TRP A 7 -23.03 4.52 1.47
CA TRP A 7 -22.51 5.78 0.91
C TRP A 7 -22.16 5.70 -0.57
N ASP A 8 -21.73 4.53 -1.05
CA ASP A 8 -21.28 4.37 -2.44
C ASP A 8 -21.89 3.11 -3.07
N PRO A 9 -23.13 3.17 -3.59
CA PRO A 9 -23.80 2.03 -4.22
C PRO A 9 -23.01 1.40 -5.37
N GLU A 10 -22.17 2.19 -6.03
CA GLU A 10 -21.33 1.76 -7.16
C GLU A 10 -20.02 1.11 -6.68
N PHE A 11 -19.71 1.15 -5.37
CA PHE A 11 -18.50 0.55 -4.83
C PHE A 11 -18.41 -0.95 -5.18
N ASN A 12 -17.35 -1.29 -5.93
CA ASN A 12 -17.00 -2.65 -6.25
C ASN A 12 -15.75 -3.07 -5.48
N ARG A 13 -15.91 -4.07 -4.60
CA ARG A 13 -14.81 -4.60 -3.78
C ARG A 13 -13.68 -5.18 -4.63
N SER A 14 -14.00 -5.90 -5.71
CA SER A 14 -12.98 -6.56 -6.53
C SER A 14 -12.13 -5.54 -7.28
N GLU A 15 -12.77 -4.50 -7.84
CA GLU A 15 -12.09 -3.39 -8.50
C GLU A 15 -11.26 -2.57 -7.50
N PHE A 16 -11.79 -2.31 -6.31
CA PHE A 16 -11.02 -1.65 -5.25
C PHE A 16 -9.76 -2.44 -4.88
N LEU A 17 -9.87 -3.75 -4.68
CA LEU A 17 -8.71 -4.58 -4.34
C LEU A 17 -7.69 -4.68 -5.48
N GLU A 18 -8.15 -4.68 -6.73
CA GLU A 18 -7.26 -4.60 -7.88
C GLU A 18 -6.53 -3.25 -7.94
N GLY A 19 -7.25 -2.15 -7.74
CA GLY A 19 -6.66 -0.82 -7.62
C GLY A 19 -5.65 -0.72 -6.47
N CYS A 20 -5.93 -1.34 -5.32
CA CYS A 20 -4.99 -1.43 -4.20
C CYS A 20 -3.70 -2.17 -4.56
N ARG A 21 -3.79 -3.29 -5.30
CA ARG A 21 -2.60 -4.03 -5.76
C ARG A 21 -1.75 -3.17 -6.69
N GLN A 22 -2.38 -2.55 -7.69
CA GLN A 22 -1.71 -1.69 -8.66
C GLN A 22 -1.06 -0.47 -8.00
N ALA A 23 -1.79 0.18 -7.10
CA ALA A 23 -1.28 1.30 -6.31
C ALA A 23 -0.08 0.86 -5.47
N MET A 24 -0.15 -0.27 -4.78
CA MET A 24 0.96 -0.77 -3.97
C MET A 24 2.20 -1.09 -4.83
N SER A 25 2.06 -1.81 -5.95
CA SER A 25 3.18 -2.08 -6.86
C SER A 25 3.83 -0.78 -7.36
N THR A 26 3.02 0.22 -7.69
CA THR A 26 3.49 1.54 -8.12
C THR A 26 4.24 2.27 -7.02
N VAL A 27 3.67 2.30 -5.81
CA VAL A 27 4.27 2.94 -4.63
C VAL A 27 5.63 2.34 -4.33
N LEU A 28 5.72 1.00 -4.28
CA LEU A 28 6.97 0.29 -4.00
C LEU A 28 8.03 0.56 -5.06
N SER A 29 7.65 0.55 -6.33
CA SER A 29 8.58 0.84 -7.45
C SER A 29 9.09 2.28 -7.41
N LEU A 30 8.23 3.27 -7.12
CA LEU A 30 8.65 4.66 -6.98
C LEU A 30 9.57 4.88 -5.76
N ILE A 31 9.31 4.20 -4.65
CA ILE A 31 10.17 4.21 -3.46
C ILE A 31 11.54 3.60 -3.79
N ALA A 32 11.56 2.44 -4.46
CA ALA A 32 12.78 1.77 -4.89
C ALA A 32 13.62 2.66 -5.82
N ALA A 33 12.96 3.34 -6.77
CA ALA A 33 13.58 4.29 -7.70
C ALA A 33 13.91 5.66 -7.08
N ARG A 34 13.63 5.88 -5.79
CA ARG A 34 13.79 7.17 -5.08
C ARG A 34 13.03 8.34 -5.71
N ARG A 35 11.95 8.05 -6.44
CA ARG A 35 11.07 9.04 -7.09
C ARG A 35 9.89 9.40 -6.17
N LEU A 36 10.22 9.91 -4.98
CA LEU A 36 9.21 10.11 -3.92
C LEU A 36 8.22 11.24 -4.25
N ASP A 37 8.64 12.24 -5.03
CA ASP A 37 7.78 13.35 -5.44
C ASP A 37 6.61 12.88 -6.33
N ASP A 38 6.80 11.78 -7.07
CA ASP A 38 5.75 11.20 -7.93
C ASP A 38 4.66 10.48 -7.13
N LEU A 39 4.83 10.33 -5.81
CA LEU A 39 3.80 9.81 -4.90
C LEU A 39 2.81 10.88 -4.45
N ALA A 40 3.04 12.15 -4.80
CA ALA A 40 2.16 13.25 -4.42
C ALA A 40 0.73 13.01 -4.90
N GLY A 41 -0.23 13.13 -3.98
CA GLY A 41 -1.65 12.87 -4.23
C GLY A 41 -2.06 11.40 -4.06
N LEU A 42 -1.16 10.44 -4.32
CA LEU A 42 -1.41 9.02 -4.09
C LEU A 42 -1.15 8.61 -2.63
N VAL A 43 -0.05 9.08 -2.06
CA VAL A 43 0.38 8.78 -0.69
C VAL A 43 0.72 10.08 0.03
N LYS A 44 0.29 10.21 1.29
CA LYS A 44 0.76 11.31 2.13
C LYS A 44 2.26 11.22 2.36
N ARG A 45 2.94 12.36 2.24
CA ARG A 45 4.40 12.45 2.42
C ARG A 45 4.89 11.85 3.75
N GLU A 46 4.19 12.14 4.85
CA GLU A 46 4.52 11.60 6.18
C GLU A 46 4.49 10.06 6.23
N ALA A 47 3.59 9.43 5.48
CA ALA A 47 3.50 7.97 5.38
C ALA A 47 4.64 7.39 4.52
N VAL A 48 5.04 8.09 3.46
CA VAL A 48 6.21 7.73 2.64
C VAL A 48 7.49 7.80 3.46
N ASP A 49 7.73 8.92 4.15
CA ASP A 49 8.93 9.14 4.94
C ASP A 49 9.07 8.05 6.02
N LYS A 50 7.97 7.73 6.70
CA LYS A 50 7.92 6.65 7.69
C LYS A 50 8.23 5.28 7.07
N PHE A 51 7.62 4.96 5.93
CA PHE A 51 7.85 3.68 5.26
C PHE A 51 9.30 3.52 4.80
N VAL A 52 9.90 4.57 4.24
CA VAL A 52 11.32 4.56 3.79
C VAL A 52 12.26 4.29 4.96
N GLN A 53 11.99 4.90 6.12
CA GLN A 53 12.76 4.66 7.34
C GLN A 53 12.65 3.19 7.77
N GLN A 54 11.42 2.65 7.86
CA GLN A 54 11.19 1.25 8.22
C GLN A 54 11.81 0.26 7.23
N ALA A 55 11.73 0.55 5.93
CA ALA A 55 12.35 -0.26 4.90
C ALA A 55 13.87 -0.29 5.02
N SER A 56 14.48 0.83 5.39
CA SER A 56 15.93 0.90 5.64
C SER A 56 16.37 0.10 6.87
N GLU A 57 15.49 0.01 7.89
CA GLU A 57 15.74 -0.78 9.11
C GLU A 57 15.55 -2.29 8.87
N GLU A 58 14.47 -2.69 8.21
CA GLU A 58 14.11 -4.10 7.99
C GLU A 58 14.91 -4.76 6.87
N LEU A 59 15.18 -4.05 5.77
CA LEU A 59 15.91 -4.59 4.61
C LEU A 59 17.40 -4.29 4.67
N GLY A 60 17.82 -3.34 5.51
CA GLY A 60 19.15 -2.75 5.50
C GLY A 60 19.26 -1.53 4.59
N TYR A 61 20.15 -0.62 4.96
CA TYR A 61 20.34 0.66 4.27
C TYR A 61 20.71 0.45 2.79
N GLY A 62 19.94 1.04 1.88
CA GLY A 62 20.16 0.93 0.43
C GLY A 62 19.50 -0.27 -0.25
N ASN A 63 18.84 -1.15 0.50
CA ASN A 63 18.19 -2.36 -0.04
C ASN A 63 16.74 -2.15 -0.48
N THR A 64 16.24 -0.90 -0.51
CA THR A 64 14.90 -0.57 -1.02
C THR A 64 14.71 -0.91 -2.50
N HIS A 65 15.80 -1.08 -3.26
CA HIS A 65 15.74 -1.54 -4.65
C HIS A 65 15.09 -2.92 -4.80
N HIS A 66 15.13 -3.77 -3.77
CA HIS A 66 14.43 -5.06 -3.77
C HIS A 66 12.90 -4.94 -3.73
N LEU A 67 12.35 -3.75 -3.47
CA LEU A 67 10.91 -3.50 -3.51
C LEU A 67 10.41 -3.16 -4.93
N GLU A 68 11.32 -2.94 -5.88
CA GLU A 68 10.97 -2.63 -7.27
C GLU A 68 10.32 -3.84 -7.95
N ASP A 69 9.24 -3.58 -8.71
CA ASP A 69 8.57 -4.56 -9.56
C ASP A 69 8.27 -5.90 -8.85
N PRO A 70 7.45 -5.91 -7.79
CA PRO A 70 7.16 -7.12 -7.04
C PRO A 70 6.53 -8.19 -7.94
N ASP A 71 6.97 -9.45 -7.80
CA ASP A 71 6.42 -10.59 -8.56
C ASP A 71 4.95 -10.84 -8.20
N GLU A 72 4.60 -10.68 -6.93
CA GLU A 72 3.22 -10.86 -6.47
C GLU A 72 2.86 -9.88 -5.35
N VAL A 73 1.65 -9.33 -5.42
CA VAL A 73 1.07 -8.45 -4.41
C VAL A 73 -0.32 -8.96 -4.05
N MET A 74 -0.48 -9.48 -2.85
CA MET A 74 -1.76 -9.92 -2.31
C MET A 74 -2.34 -8.83 -1.41
N ALA A 75 -3.56 -8.36 -1.70
CA ALA A 75 -4.27 -7.38 -0.89
C ALA A 75 -5.32 -8.07 -0.01
N LEU A 76 -5.19 -7.90 1.32
CA LEU A 76 -6.02 -8.49 2.35
C LEU A 76 -6.72 -7.36 3.14
N PRO A 77 -7.95 -6.96 2.75
CA PRO A 77 -8.67 -5.91 3.45
C PRO A 77 -8.98 -6.37 4.88
N HIS A 78 -8.62 -5.55 5.86
CA HIS A 78 -8.72 -5.89 7.28
C HIS A 78 -9.92 -5.21 7.94
N LYS A 79 -10.09 -3.90 7.72
CA LYS A 79 -11.07 -3.09 8.44
C LYS A 79 -11.60 -1.95 7.57
N VAL A 80 -12.89 -1.64 7.75
CA VAL A 80 -13.54 -0.48 7.13
C VAL A 80 -14.13 0.38 8.23
N THR A 81 -13.78 1.67 8.25
CA THR A 81 -14.30 2.66 9.19
C THR A 81 -15.02 3.73 8.41
N LEU A 82 -16.26 4.02 8.81
CA LEU A 82 -17.09 5.09 8.27
C LEU A 82 -17.32 6.11 9.37
N GLN A 83 -16.97 7.37 9.12
CA GLN A 83 -17.15 8.47 10.06
C GLN A 83 -17.94 9.62 9.42
N SER A 84 -19.03 10.02 10.08
CA SER A 84 -19.80 11.21 9.71
C SER A 84 -19.62 12.28 10.78
N ILE A 85 -19.20 13.49 10.37
CA ILE A 85 -19.09 14.66 11.25
C ILE A 85 -19.84 15.81 10.61
N VAL A 86 -21.02 16.15 11.16
CA VAL A 86 -21.95 17.12 10.55
C VAL A 86 -22.24 16.68 9.10
N ASP A 87 -21.79 17.44 8.10
CA ASP A 87 -21.98 17.14 6.67
C ASP A 87 -20.79 16.38 6.05
N GLN A 88 -19.70 16.20 6.79
CA GLN A 88 -18.49 15.54 6.31
C GLN A 88 -18.59 14.03 6.45
N LYS A 89 -18.17 13.30 5.42
CA LYS A 89 -18.20 11.83 5.38
C LYS A 89 -16.83 11.27 5.00
N TYR A 90 -16.22 10.53 5.89
CA TYR A 90 -14.89 9.97 5.73
C TYR A 90 -14.92 8.44 5.78
N CYS A 91 -14.26 7.82 4.80
CA CYS A 91 -14.08 6.38 4.77
C CYS A 91 -12.61 6.03 4.84
N ASP A 92 -12.25 5.22 5.83
CA ASP A 92 -10.95 4.59 5.93
C ASP A 92 -11.09 3.09 5.66
N ILE A 93 -10.23 2.56 4.80
CA ILE A 93 -10.07 1.12 4.55
C ILE A 93 -8.63 0.74 4.85
N GLU A 94 -8.47 -0.13 5.85
CA GLU A 94 -7.18 -0.71 6.22
C GLU A 94 -6.97 -1.99 5.43
N VAL A 95 -5.83 -2.11 4.78
CA VAL A 95 -5.46 -3.25 3.94
C VAL A 95 -4.06 -3.71 4.32
N ASN A 96 -3.94 -5.00 4.64
CA ASN A 96 -2.65 -5.66 4.76
C ASN A 96 -2.24 -6.21 3.40
N PHE A 97 -0.96 -6.14 3.09
CA PHE A 97 -0.38 -6.65 1.87
C PHE A 97 0.69 -7.68 2.21
N ILE A 98 0.68 -8.75 1.42
CA ILE A 98 1.80 -9.69 1.34
C ILE A 98 2.42 -9.45 -0.02
N VAL A 99 3.68 -9.03 -0.02
CA VAL A 99 4.45 -8.74 -1.23
C VAL A 99 5.56 -9.76 -1.35
N LEU A 100 5.65 -10.40 -2.51
CA LEU A 100 6.69 -11.37 -2.83
C LEU A 100 7.58 -10.83 -3.95
N LYS A 101 8.89 -10.95 -3.76
CA LYS A 101 9.90 -10.64 -4.76
C LYS A 101 10.93 -11.76 -4.82
N LYS A 102 11.20 -12.29 -6.00
CA LYS A 102 12.34 -13.16 -6.27
C LYS A 102 13.61 -12.33 -6.31
N LEU A 103 14.58 -12.73 -5.52
CA LEU A 103 15.91 -12.13 -5.52
C LEU A 103 16.80 -12.96 -6.43
N ASP A 104 17.29 -12.36 -7.50
CA ASP A 104 18.25 -13.00 -8.39
C ASP A 104 19.58 -13.20 -7.66
N GLN A 105 19.94 -14.47 -7.40
CA GLN A 105 21.25 -14.83 -6.89
C GLN A 105 22.22 -15.11 -8.03
N VAL A 106 23.45 -14.60 -7.89
CA VAL A 106 24.53 -14.78 -8.86
C VAL A 106 25.23 -16.15 -8.71
N ARG A 107 24.94 -16.96 -7.67
CA ARG A 107 25.64 -18.23 -7.40
C ARG A 107 24.75 -19.29 -6.74
N SER A 108 24.70 -20.47 -7.39
CA SER A 108 24.34 -21.87 -7.02
C SER A 108 23.52 -22.26 -5.77
N GLU A 109 23.08 -21.36 -4.90
CA GLU A 109 22.03 -21.62 -3.93
C GLU A 109 20.68 -21.20 -4.57
N GLY A 110 19.58 -21.83 -4.19
CA GLY A 110 18.30 -21.73 -4.89
C GLY A 110 17.70 -20.31 -4.97
N PRO A 111 16.55 -20.15 -5.65
CA PRO A 111 15.90 -18.84 -5.76
C PRO A 111 15.49 -18.34 -4.36
N ARG A 112 16.02 -17.18 -3.96
CA ARG A 112 15.72 -16.57 -2.65
C ARG A 112 14.50 -15.67 -2.77
N LEU A 113 13.53 -15.82 -1.89
CA LEU A 113 12.29 -15.04 -1.91
C LEU A 113 12.30 -13.99 -0.80
N LEU A 114 12.16 -12.72 -1.16
CA LEU A 114 11.82 -11.66 -0.22
C LEU A 114 10.30 -11.61 -0.05
N MET A 115 9.85 -11.76 1.19
CA MET A 115 8.46 -11.57 1.59
C MET A 115 8.35 -10.37 2.52
N CYS A 116 7.50 -9.41 2.15
CA CYS A 116 7.21 -8.21 2.95
C CYS A 116 5.75 -8.19 3.38
N PHE A 117 5.53 -7.92 4.66
CA PHE A 117 4.21 -7.64 5.23
C PHE A 117 4.06 -6.13 5.36
N ILE A 118 3.14 -5.57 4.60
CA ILE A 118 2.93 -4.13 4.51
C ILE A 118 1.51 -3.80 4.95
N PHE A 119 1.35 -2.73 5.70
CA PHE A 119 0.05 -2.16 6.04
C PHE A 119 -0.16 -0.86 5.29
N ALA A 120 -1.35 -0.64 4.74
CA ALA A 120 -1.75 0.66 4.22
C ALA A 120 -3.18 1.02 4.64
N LYS A 121 -3.40 2.31 4.93
CA LYS A 121 -4.72 2.89 5.18
C LYS A 121 -5.12 3.78 4.01
N PHE A 122 -6.13 3.34 3.27
CA PHE A 122 -6.75 4.10 2.18
C PHE A 122 -7.85 4.98 2.75
N HIS A 123 -7.80 6.26 2.44
CA HIS A 123 -8.77 7.26 2.87
C HIS A 123 -9.51 7.83 1.67
N ARG A 124 -10.81 8.08 1.83
CA ARG A 124 -11.63 8.79 0.84
C ARG A 124 -12.62 9.71 1.54
N ASP A 125 -12.71 10.92 1.02
CA ASP A 125 -13.69 11.93 1.42
C ASP A 125 -14.92 11.85 0.51
N TYR A 126 -16.06 11.47 1.09
CA TYR A 126 -17.38 11.36 0.44
C TYR A 126 -18.24 12.61 0.67
N THR A 127 -17.67 13.69 1.20
CA THR A 127 -18.38 14.96 1.39
C THR A 127 -18.80 15.54 0.04
N VAL A 128 -20.03 16.05 -0.04
CA VAL A 128 -20.60 16.59 -1.28
C VAL A 128 -19.71 17.72 -1.83
N GLY A 129 -19.37 17.64 -3.11
CA GLY A 129 -18.53 18.64 -3.80
C GLY A 129 -17.01 18.40 -3.70
N ARG A 130 -16.56 17.33 -3.04
CA ARG A 130 -15.15 16.90 -3.05
C ARG A 130 -14.89 15.90 -4.17
N LEU A 131 -13.66 15.93 -4.70
CA LEU A 131 -13.19 14.90 -5.62
C LEU A 131 -12.97 13.62 -4.81
N PRO A 132 -13.65 12.51 -5.17
CA PRO A 132 -13.66 11.33 -4.34
C PRO A 132 -12.52 10.40 -4.78
N ASP A 133 -11.28 10.83 -4.58
CA ASP A 133 -10.10 10.01 -4.84
C ASP A 133 -9.63 9.27 -3.59
N TRP A 134 -9.05 8.09 -3.78
CA TRP A 134 -8.43 7.34 -2.70
C TRP A 134 -6.99 7.81 -2.49
N THR A 135 -6.65 8.17 -1.25
CA THR A 135 -5.29 8.52 -0.86
C THR A 135 -4.80 7.60 0.24
N ILE A 136 -3.57 7.12 0.16
CA ILE A 136 -2.93 6.36 1.23
C ILE A 136 -2.46 7.37 2.29
N THR A 137 -3.06 7.30 3.48
CA THR A 137 -2.77 8.21 4.60
C THR A 137 -1.85 7.60 5.64
N ASP A 138 -1.72 6.28 5.63
CA ASP A 138 -0.77 5.55 6.46
C ASP A 138 -0.19 4.39 5.65
N LEU A 139 1.11 4.18 5.76
CA LEU A 139 1.87 3.16 5.06
C LEU A 139 2.99 2.68 5.97
N SER A 140 3.07 1.37 6.21
CA SER A 140 4.08 0.81 7.12
C SER A 140 4.61 -0.52 6.63
N LEU A 141 5.93 -0.69 6.66
CA LEU A 141 6.54 -2.01 6.54
C LEU A 141 6.54 -2.64 7.93
N GLN A 142 5.75 -3.69 8.12
CA GLN A 142 5.60 -4.34 9.42
C GLN A 142 6.67 -5.40 9.66
N LYS A 143 7.07 -6.10 8.59
CA LYS A 143 8.09 -7.14 8.65
C LYS A 143 8.62 -7.43 7.25
N ALA A 144 9.91 -7.68 7.13
CA ALA A 144 10.51 -8.32 5.96
C ALA A 144 11.21 -9.63 6.33
N SER A 145 11.14 -10.63 5.46
CA SER A 145 11.83 -11.90 5.65
C SER A 145 12.28 -12.48 4.32
N SER A 146 13.52 -12.94 4.27
CA SER A 146 14.01 -13.80 3.18
C SER A 146 13.68 -15.26 3.49
N VAL A 147 13.09 -15.97 2.54
CA VAL A 147 12.87 -17.42 2.58
C VAL A 147 13.76 -18.05 1.52
N ASP A 148 14.53 -19.05 1.93
CA ASP A 148 15.39 -19.87 1.05
C ASP A 148 14.67 -21.16 0.63
#